data_AF-A0A972SU88-F1
#
_entry.id   AF-A0A972SU88-F1
#
_cell.length_a   1.000
_cell.length_b   1.000
_cell.length_c   1.000
_cell.angle_alpha   90.00
_cell.angle_beta   90.00
_cell.angle_gamma   90.00
#
_symmetry.space_group_name_H-M   'P 1'
#
loop_
_entity.id
_entity.type
_entity.pdbx_description
1 polymer ?
#
loop_
_entity_poly.entity_id
_entity_poly.type
_entity_poly.pdbx_seq_one_letter_code
_entity_poly.pdbx_strand_id
1 'polypeptide(L)'
;MMITRIISGGQTGADRAALDFAIQRGIPHGGWVPRGRKTEAGPLPERYRLQETTSGTYAERTEKNVLLADGTLIISRGSLKGGSLLTGTLAERHGRPWLHADLSRWSVEEAAGRIRGWIRDRSIGVLNIAGPRASQDPEIYMTVREVLEAVFAGPGQAAEGDRP
;
A
#
# COMPACT_ATOMS: atom_id res chain seq x y z
N MET A 1 -4.89 3.46 -16.17
CA MET A 1 -4.07 4.19 -15.18
C MET A 1 -2.62 3.84 -15.42
N MET A 2 -1.66 4.72 -15.10
CA MET A 2 -0.23 4.48 -15.32
C MET A 2 0.53 4.52 -13.98
N ILE A 3 0.42 3.44 -13.20
CA ILE A 3 1.30 3.25 -12.03
C ILE A 3 2.65 2.78 -12.55
N THR A 4 3.68 3.59 -12.34
CA THR A 4 5.07 3.27 -12.73
C THR A 4 5.82 2.56 -11.62
N ARG A 5 5.40 2.75 -10.36
CA ARG A 5 6.04 2.13 -9.19
C ARG A 5 5.09 2.01 -8.01
N ILE A 6 5.17 0.90 -7.28
CA ILE A 6 4.56 0.74 -5.96
C ILE A 6 5.65 0.79 -4.89
N ILE A 7 5.48 1.62 -3.87
CA ILE A 7 6.39 1.66 -2.72
C ILE A 7 5.65 1.34 -1.42
N SER A 8 6.40 0.82 -0.45
CA SER A 8 5.89 0.60 0.90
C SER A 8 7.02 0.50 1.92
N GLY A 9 6.69 0.38 3.20
CA GLY A 9 7.67 0.26 4.28
C GLY A 9 8.09 -1.16 4.65
N GLY A 10 7.55 -2.17 3.97
CA GLY A 10 7.93 -3.57 4.13
C GLY A 10 7.48 -4.24 5.43
N GLN A 11 6.68 -3.57 6.27
CA GLN A 11 6.05 -4.19 7.44
C GLN A 11 5.20 -5.41 7.02
N THR A 12 4.86 -6.31 7.94
CA THR A 12 3.83 -7.34 7.70
C THR A 12 2.47 -6.69 7.39
N GLY A 13 1.48 -7.50 6.99
CA GLY A 13 0.14 -7.01 6.69
C GLY A 13 0.13 -6.20 5.39
N ALA A 14 -0.39 -4.97 5.45
CA ALA A 14 -0.66 -4.16 4.27
C ALA A 14 0.60 -3.85 3.45
N ASP A 15 1.69 -3.46 4.11
CA ASP A 15 2.94 -3.10 3.44
C ASP A 15 3.50 -4.29 2.65
N ARG A 16 3.42 -5.50 3.23
CA ARG A 16 3.91 -6.72 2.59
C ARG A 16 3.05 -7.12 1.39
N ALA A 17 1.73 -7.06 1.54
CA ALA A 17 0.78 -7.35 0.48
C ALA A 17 1.02 -6.46 -0.75
N ALA A 18 1.27 -5.17 -0.54
CA ALA A 18 1.59 -4.23 -1.61
C ALA A 18 2.85 -4.61 -2.40
N LEU A 19 3.93 -4.97 -1.69
CA LEU A 19 5.18 -5.38 -2.32
C LEU A 19 5.04 -6.72 -3.06
N ASP A 20 4.38 -7.70 -2.45
CA ASP A 20 4.15 -9.01 -3.05
C ASP A 20 3.27 -8.89 -4.31
N PHE A 21 2.23 -8.06 -4.27
CA PHE A 21 1.42 -7.74 -5.45
C PHE A 21 2.25 -7.10 -6.56
N ALA A 22 3.07 -6.09 -6.24
CA ALA A 22 3.91 -5.43 -7.22
C ALA A 22 4.89 -6.41 -7.89
N ILE A 23 5.54 -7.27 -7.11
CA ILE A 23 6.42 -8.33 -7.60
C ILE A 23 5.66 -9.29 -8.54
N GLN A 24 4.49 -9.77 -8.11
CA GLN A 24 3.68 -10.71 -8.88
C GLN A 24 3.23 -10.14 -10.22
N ARG A 25 2.88 -8.84 -10.27
CA ARG A 25 2.42 -8.15 -11.49
C ARG A 25 3.56 -7.57 -12.33
N GLY A 26 4.83 -7.77 -11.94
CA GLY A 26 5.99 -7.18 -12.63
C GLY A 26 6.06 -5.65 -12.55
N ILE A 27 5.36 -5.04 -11.60
CA ILE A 27 5.39 -3.59 -11.38
C ILE A 27 6.67 -3.26 -10.60
N PRO A 28 7.46 -2.24 -11.01
CA PRO A 28 8.60 -1.78 -10.23
C PRO A 28 8.20 -1.51 -8.78
N HIS A 29 8.99 -2.00 -7.82
CA HIS A 29 8.72 -1.83 -6.40
C HIS A 29 9.87 -1.16 -5.64
N GLY A 30 9.63 -0.75 -4.40
CA GLY A 30 10.67 -0.27 -3.50
C GLY A 30 10.10 0.43 -2.26
N GLY A 31 10.83 1.43 -1.79
CA GLY A 31 10.47 2.21 -0.60
C GLY A 31 11.58 2.20 0.45
N TRP A 32 11.26 2.75 1.62
CA TRP A 32 12.14 2.90 2.76
C TRP A 32 11.73 1.95 3.89
N VAL A 33 12.70 1.24 4.47
CA VAL A 33 12.54 0.35 5.63
C VAL A 33 13.46 0.82 6.77
N PRO A 34 13.14 0.59 8.06
CA PRO A 34 14.04 0.98 9.14
C PRO A 34 15.42 0.35 9.02
N ARG A 35 16.45 0.98 9.60
CA ARG A 35 17.79 0.37 9.73
C ARG A 35 17.72 -1.04 10.34
N GLY A 36 18.45 -1.98 9.74
CA GLY A 36 18.38 -3.41 10.04
C GLY A 36 17.16 -4.10 9.41
N ARG A 37 16.52 -3.46 8.43
CA ARG A 37 15.35 -3.96 7.69
C ARG A 37 14.20 -4.40 8.61
N LYS A 38 14.01 -3.73 9.75
CA LYS A 38 13.16 -4.20 10.85
C LYS A 38 11.67 -4.27 10.47
N THR A 39 11.05 -5.41 10.77
CA THR A 39 9.59 -5.62 10.75
C THR A 39 9.17 -6.36 12.03
N GLU A 40 7.87 -6.57 12.26
CA GLU A 40 7.41 -7.34 13.43
C GLU A 40 7.77 -8.83 13.35
N ALA A 41 7.97 -9.37 12.15
CA ALA A 41 8.36 -10.76 11.91
C ALA A 41 9.88 -10.95 11.76
N GLY A 42 10.67 -9.96 12.21
CA GLY A 42 12.12 -9.92 12.00
C GLY A 42 12.53 -9.14 10.74
N PRO A 43 13.79 -9.27 10.29
CA PRO A 43 14.29 -8.52 9.14
C PRO A 43 13.54 -8.85 7.83
N LEU A 44 13.23 -7.83 7.04
CA LEU A 44 12.65 -7.95 5.70
C LEU A 44 13.63 -8.70 4.77
N PRO A 45 13.21 -9.78 4.08
CA PRO A 45 14.09 -10.51 3.16
C PRO A 45 14.66 -9.63 2.02
N GLU A 46 15.84 -10.00 1.51
CA GLU A 46 16.54 -9.23 0.45
C GLU A 46 15.83 -9.20 -0.90
N ARG A 47 14.88 -10.13 -1.14
CA ARG A 47 14.06 -10.12 -2.37
C ARG A 47 13.27 -8.82 -2.55
N TYR A 48 13.01 -8.09 -1.46
CA TYR A 48 12.34 -6.80 -1.48
C TYR A 48 13.36 -5.67 -1.61
N ARG A 49 13.36 -4.97 -2.75
CA ARG A 49 14.35 -3.94 -3.11
C ARG A 49 14.07 -2.58 -2.44
N LEU A 50 14.12 -2.55 -1.10
CA LEU A 50 13.93 -1.35 -0.27
C LEU A 50 15.26 -0.79 0.24
N GLN A 51 15.28 0.51 0.48
CA GLN A 51 16.42 1.26 1.03
C GLN A 51 16.28 1.41 2.54
N GLU A 52 17.35 1.22 3.29
CA GLU A 52 17.35 1.42 4.74
C GLU A 52 17.41 2.90 5.11
N THR A 53 16.63 3.30 6.09
CA THR A 53 16.76 4.61 6.74
C THR A 53 18.00 4.67 7.64
N THR A 54 18.38 5.86 8.06
CA THR A 54 19.54 6.05 8.96
C THR A 54 19.22 5.62 10.40
N SER A 55 17.98 5.80 10.86
CA SER A 55 17.50 5.33 12.15
C SER A 55 16.77 3.99 12.05
N GLY A 56 16.67 3.29 13.17
CA GLY A 56 15.82 2.11 13.32
C GLY A 56 14.36 2.43 13.67
N THR A 57 13.94 3.69 13.60
CA THR A 57 12.58 4.09 13.98
C THR A 57 11.60 3.93 12.82
N TYR A 58 10.36 3.57 13.14
CA TYR A 58 9.31 3.45 12.12
C TYR A 58 8.79 4.81 11.61
N ALA A 59 8.99 5.90 12.34
CA ALA A 59 8.51 7.21 11.91
C ALA A 59 9.28 7.72 10.68
N GLU A 60 10.62 7.61 10.70
CA GLU A 60 11.48 8.09 9.61
C GLU A 60 11.16 7.38 8.28
N ARG A 61 11.02 6.04 8.30
CA ARG A 61 10.66 5.29 7.08
C ARG A 61 9.27 5.66 6.58
N THR A 62 8.31 5.92 7.47
CA THR A 62 6.95 6.27 7.07
C THR A 62 6.94 7.62 6.37
N GLU A 63 7.60 8.62 6.94
CA GLU A 63 7.72 9.95 6.34
C GLU A 63 8.44 9.93 4.99
N LYS A 64 9.56 9.21 4.90
CA LYS A 64 10.29 9.08 3.63
C LYS A 64 9.48 8.41 2.53
N ASN A 65 8.66 7.40 2.85
CA ASN A 65 7.76 6.78 1.88
C ASN A 65 6.64 7.74 1.43
N VAL A 66 6.09 8.54 2.34
CA VAL A 66 5.10 9.58 2.00
C VAL A 66 5.70 10.63 1.05
N LEU A 67 6.92 11.09 1.33
CA LEU A 67 7.60 12.11 0.53
C LEU A 67 8.09 11.61 -0.84
N LEU A 68 8.41 10.31 -0.95
CA LEU A 68 8.87 9.68 -2.20
C LEU A 68 7.74 9.44 -3.20
N ALA A 69 6.49 9.33 -2.74
CA ALA A 69 5.35 9.03 -3.60
C ALA A 69 4.63 10.28 -4.13
N ASP A 70 3.96 10.09 -5.27
CA ASP A 70 3.02 11.08 -5.81
C ASP A 70 1.70 11.06 -5.03
N GLY A 71 1.35 9.92 -4.42
CA GLY A 71 0.25 9.81 -3.48
C GLY A 71 0.33 8.58 -2.59
N THR A 72 -0.33 8.65 -1.43
CA THR A 72 -0.37 7.58 -0.42
C THR A 72 -1.77 6.98 -0.27
N LEU A 73 -1.91 5.70 -0.61
CA LEU A 73 -3.10 4.91 -0.32
C LEU A 73 -2.95 4.19 1.02
N ILE A 74 -3.90 4.39 1.92
CA ILE A 74 -3.96 3.71 3.22
C ILE A 74 -5.17 2.78 3.22
N ILE A 75 -4.95 1.48 3.40
CA ILE A 75 -6.01 0.48 3.44
C ILE A 75 -6.14 -0.05 4.87
N SER A 76 -7.36 -0.09 5.40
CA SER A 76 -7.67 -0.66 6.71
C SER A 76 -9.09 -1.21 6.77
N ARG A 77 -9.41 -1.91 7.87
CA ARG A 77 -10.77 -2.30 8.25
C ARG A 77 -11.16 -1.54 9.53
N GLY A 78 -11.80 -0.40 9.36
CA GLY A 78 -12.10 0.57 10.42
C GLY A 78 -11.11 1.74 10.47
N SER A 79 -11.22 2.54 11.54
CA SER A 79 -10.47 3.79 11.69
C SER A 79 -8.95 3.60 11.76
N LEU A 80 -8.21 4.58 11.24
CA LEU A 80 -6.75 4.57 11.28
C LEU A 80 -6.24 4.69 12.71
N LYS A 81 -5.25 3.85 13.05
CA LYS A 81 -4.57 3.85 14.36
C LYS A 81 -3.06 3.68 14.16
N GLY A 82 -2.29 4.10 15.17
CA GLY A 82 -0.84 3.87 15.22
C GLY A 82 -0.11 4.34 13.96
N GLY A 83 0.67 3.44 13.35
CA GLY A 83 1.46 3.74 12.15
C GLY A 83 0.63 4.21 10.96
N SER A 84 -0.56 3.65 10.74
CA SER A 84 -1.43 4.05 9.63
C SER A 84 -1.99 5.47 9.82
N LEU A 85 -2.34 5.84 11.05
CA LEU A 85 -2.75 7.21 11.37
C LEU A 85 -1.59 8.19 11.16
N LEU A 86 -0.39 7.84 11.63
CA LEU A 86 0.81 8.63 11.40
C LEU A 86 1.07 8.86 9.89
N THR A 87 0.89 7.83 9.06
CA THR A 87 1.00 7.96 7.60
C THR A 87 0.04 9.01 7.04
N GLY A 88 -1.24 8.97 7.43
CA GLY A 88 -2.24 9.95 7.00
C GLY A 88 -1.88 11.37 7.44
N THR A 89 -1.52 11.54 8.72
CA THR A 89 -1.09 12.83 9.28
C THR A 89 0.16 13.39 8.58
N LEU A 90 1.12 12.53 8.23
CA LEU A 90 2.33 12.94 7.48
C LEU A 90 1.98 13.36 6.06
N ALA A 91 1.10 12.63 5.37
CA ALA A 91 0.69 12.99 4.02
C ALA A 91 -0.02 14.34 4.01
N GLU A 92 -0.95 14.55 4.93
CA GLU A 92 -1.64 15.83 5.11
C GLU A 92 -0.67 16.98 5.43
N ARG A 93 0.21 16.79 6.42
CA ARG A 93 1.22 17.80 6.81
C ARG A 93 2.14 18.21 5.66
N HIS A 94 2.52 17.26 4.80
CA HIS A 94 3.42 17.51 3.66
C HIS A 94 2.67 17.91 2.38
N GLY A 95 1.35 18.11 2.44
CA GLY A 95 0.53 18.45 1.28
C GLY A 95 0.53 17.37 0.20
N ARG A 96 0.82 16.11 0.57
CA ARG A 96 0.85 14.97 -0.35
C ARG A 96 -0.57 14.38 -0.49
N PRO A 97 -1.05 14.12 -1.73
CA PRO A 97 -2.32 13.44 -1.93
C PRO A 97 -2.37 12.12 -1.17
N TRP A 98 -3.48 11.87 -0.49
CA TRP A 98 -3.71 10.59 0.17
C TRP A 98 -5.17 10.18 0.09
N LEU A 99 -5.40 8.88 0.21
CA LEU A 99 -6.72 8.28 0.25
C LEU A 99 -6.75 7.20 1.32
N HIS A 100 -7.75 7.27 2.20
CA HIS A 100 -8.07 6.19 3.12
C HIS A 100 -9.18 5.31 2.53
N ALA A 101 -8.86 4.06 2.22
CA ALA A 101 -9.82 3.03 1.88
C ALA A 101 -10.18 2.21 3.12
N ASP A 102 -11.35 2.46 3.68
CA ASP A 102 -11.89 1.76 4.84
C ASP A 102 -12.81 0.62 4.39
N LEU A 103 -12.31 -0.61 4.45
CA LEU A 103 -13.02 -1.83 4.03
C LEU A 103 -14.01 -2.33 5.09
N SER A 104 -14.20 -1.60 6.20
CA SER A 104 -15.40 -1.78 7.04
C SER A 104 -16.58 -0.95 6.53
N ARG A 105 -16.37 -0.08 5.53
CA ARG A 105 -17.38 0.83 4.98
C ARG A 105 -17.61 0.65 3.49
N TRP A 106 -16.60 0.21 2.76
CA TRP A 106 -16.66 0.01 1.31
C TRP A 106 -16.48 -1.47 0.98
N SER A 107 -17.18 -1.96 -0.05
CA SER A 107 -16.82 -3.22 -0.69
C SER A 107 -15.46 -3.09 -1.40
N VAL A 108 -14.89 -4.23 -1.79
CA VAL A 108 -13.66 -4.28 -2.61
C VAL A 108 -13.84 -3.54 -3.94
N GLU A 109 -14.98 -3.73 -4.59
CA GLU A 109 -15.32 -3.11 -5.88
C GLU A 109 -15.48 -1.59 -5.75
N GLU A 110 -16.16 -1.13 -4.70
CA GLU A 110 -16.32 0.29 -4.40
C GLU A 110 -14.97 0.95 -4.09
N ALA A 111 -14.15 0.31 -3.25
CA ALA A 111 -12.80 0.77 -2.96
C ALA A 111 -11.98 0.84 -4.26
N ALA A 112 -12.03 -0.19 -5.10
CA ALA A 112 -11.29 -0.23 -6.35
C ALA A 112 -11.71 0.89 -7.32
N GLY A 113 -13.00 1.15 -7.46
CA GLY A 113 -13.52 2.26 -8.28
C GLY A 113 -13.01 3.62 -7.79
N ARG A 114 -13.09 3.86 -6.47
CA ARG A 114 -12.62 5.10 -5.84
C ARG A 114 -11.11 5.28 -5.96
N ILE A 115 -10.34 4.22 -5.75
CA ILE A 115 -8.88 4.23 -5.89
C ILE A 115 -8.48 4.54 -7.33
N ARG A 116 -9.10 3.89 -8.32
CA ARG A 116 -8.83 4.18 -9.75
C ARG A 116 -9.12 5.64 -10.11
N GLY A 117 -10.27 6.16 -9.66
CA GLY A 117 -10.64 7.56 -9.85
C GLY A 117 -9.59 8.49 -9.24
N TRP A 118 -9.25 8.27 -7.98
CA TRP A 118 -8.26 9.07 -7.27
C TRP A 118 -6.86 9.03 -7.92
N ILE A 119 -6.37 7.85 -8.33
CA ILE A 119 -5.09 7.71 -9.05
C ILE A 119 -5.07 8.53 -10.33
N ARG A 120 -6.14 8.46 -11.12
CA ARG A 120 -6.25 9.23 -12.37
C ARG A 120 -6.33 10.72 -12.10
N ASP A 121 -7.23 11.13 -11.22
CA ASP A 121 -7.54 12.55 -10.98
C ASP A 121 -6.36 13.27 -10.32
N ARG A 122 -5.51 12.56 -9.58
CA ARG A 122 -4.27 13.07 -8.98
C ARG A 122 -3.01 12.75 -9.79
N SER A 123 -3.12 12.10 -10.95
CA SER A 123 -2.01 11.72 -11.81
C SER A 123 -0.87 10.97 -11.07
N ILE A 124 -1.24 10.02 -10.21
CA ILE A 124 -0.29 9.30 -9.37
C ILE A 124 0.49 8.30 -10.22
N GLY A 125 1.81 8.44 -10.28
CA GLY A 125 2.71 7.49 -10.95
C GLY A 125 3.42 6.57 -9.94
N VAL A 126 3.92 7.13 -8.85
CA VAL A 126 4.53 6.43 -7.72
C VAL A 126 3.51 6.36 -6.59
N LEU A 127 2.98 5.17 -6.33
CA LEU A 127 1.97 4.93 -5.31
C LEU A 127 2.60 4.33 -4.06
N ASN A 128 2.52 5.06 -2.94
CA ASN A 128 2.82 4.50 -1.62
C ASN A 128 1.58 3.78 -1.08
N ILE A 129 1.74 2.54 -0.64
CA ILE A 129 0.66 1.76 -0.01
C ILE A 129 1.04 1.44 1.42
N ALA A 130 0.14 1.78 2.34
CA ALA A 130 0.31 1.56 3.77
C ALA A 130 -0.96 0.99 4.42
N GLY A 131 -0.80 0.45 5.63
CA GLY A 131 -1.91 -0.01 6.45
C GLY A 131 -1.44 -0.72 7.71
N PRO A 132 -2.37 -1.31 8.48
CA PRO A 132 -2.05 -2.09 9.66
C PRO A 132 -1.06 -3.23 9.38
N ARG A 133 -0.25 -3.52 10.41
CA ARG A 133 0.59 -4.73 10.46
C ARG A 133 -0.27 -5.96 10.80
N ALA A 134 0.20 -7.15 10.43
CA ALA A 134 -0.58 -8.38 10.58
C ALA A 134 -0.99 -8.66 12.03
N SER A 135 -0.16 -8.34 13.02
CA SER A 135 -0.52 -8.48 14.44
C SER A 135 -1.69 -7.59 14.90
N GLN A 136 -1.98 -6.50 14.18
CA GLN A 136 -3.12 -5.62 14.48
C GLN A 136 -4.37 -6.02 13.72
N ASP A 137 -4.20 -6.57 12.52
CA ASP A 137 -5.28 -7.07 11.68
C ASP A 137 -4.76 -8.26 10.86
N PRO A 138 -5.09 -9.51 11.24
CA PRO A 138 -4.61 -10.70 10.55
C PRO A 138 -5.09 -10.85 9.10
N GLU A 139 -6.24 -10.26 8.74
CA GLU A 139 -6.82 -10.39 7.40
C GLU A 139 -6.33 -9.30 6.44
N ILE A 140 -5.72 -8.22 6.96
CA ILE A 140 -5.37 -7.04 6.16
C ILE A 140 -4.48 -7.37 4.96
N TYR A 141 -3.61 -8.38 5.07
CA TYR A 141 -2.76 -8.80 3.96
C TYR A 141 -3.62 -9.26 2.76
N MET A 142 -4.60 -10.12 3.01
CA MET A 142 -5.49 -10.64 1.95
C MET A 142 -6.40 -9.54 1.43
N THR A 143 -6.98 -8.72 2.32
CA THR A 143 -7.81 -7.57 1.95
C THR A 143 -7.07 -6.61 1.02
N VAL A 144 -5.81 -6.27 1.32
CA VAL A 144 -5.01 -5.39 0.44
C VAL A 144 -4.79 -6.04 -0.91
N ARG A 145 -4.48 -7.34 -0.97
CA ARG A 145 -4.29 -8.03 -2.24
C ARG A 145 -5.56 -8.02 -3.08
N GLU A 146 -6.71 -8.34 -2.51
CA GLU A 146 -8.01 -8.34 -3.21
C GLU A 146 -8.35 -6.96 -3.76
N VAL A 147 -8.16 -5.91 -2.96
CA VAL A 147 -8.36 -4.52 -3.42
C VAL A 147 -7.41 -4.18 -4.56
N LEU A 148 -6.13 -4.55 -4.48
CA LEU A 148 -5.18 -4.27 -5.56
C LEU A 148 -5.48 -5.08 -6.83
N GLU A 149 -5.84 -6.35 -6.74
CA GLU A 149 -6.28 -7.11 -7.90
C GLU A 149 -7.51 -6.46 -8.55
N ALA A 150 -8.50 -6.04 -7.76
CA ALA A 150 -9.66 -5.35 -8.26
C ALA A 150 -9.32 -3.98 -8.89
N VAL A 151 -8.38 -3.23 -8.32
CA VAL A 151 -7.92 -1.92 -8.84
C VAL A 151 -7.22 -2.08 -10.19
N PHE A 152 -6.40 -3.12 -10.34
CA PHE A 152 -5.55 -3.39 -11.51
C PHE A 152 -6.13 -4.41 -12.49
N ALA A 153 -7.34 -4.93 -12.25
CA ALA A 153 -8.10 -5.69 -13.22
C ALA A 153 -8.36 -4.80 -14.44
N GLY A 154 -8.04 -5.32 -15.64
CA GLY A 154 -8.40 -4.64 -16.89
C GLY A 154 -9.93 -4.55 -17.02
N PRO A 155 -10.46 -3.59 -17.80
CA PRO A 155 -11.85 -3.66 -18.23
C PRO A 155 -12.02 -4.95 -19.05
N GLY A 156 -12.59 -6.01 -18.46
CA GLY A 156 -12.88 -7.27 -19.16
C GLY A 156 -12.40 -8.58 -18.52
N GLN A 157 -11.96 -8.62 -17.26
CA GLN A 157 -11.71 -9.90 -16.56
C GLN A 157 -12.73 -10.20 -15.44
N ALA A 158 -13.98 -9.79 -15.65
CA ALA A 158 -15.10 -10.39 -14.95
C ALA A 158 -15.57 -11.62 -15.75
N ALA A 159 -15.32 -12.81 -15.21
CA ALA A 159 -15.96 -14.07 -15.57
C ALA A 159 -15.84 -14.54 -17.04
N GLU A 160 -14.62 -14.90 -17.47
CA GLU A 160 -14.46 -15.98 -18.45
C GLU A 160 -14.26 -17.29 -17.68
N GLY A 161 -15.37 -17.79 -17.16
CA GLY A 161 -15.42 -18.99 -16.34
C GLY A 161 -16.81 -19.57 -16.30
N ASP A 162 -17.53 -19.54 -17.42
CA ASP A 162 -18.50 -20.59 -17.79
C ASP A 162 -18.96 -20.35 -19.23
N ARG A 163 -18.69 -21.29 -20.12
CA ARG A 163 -19.43 -21.53 -21.37
C ARG A 163 -19.05 -22.93 -21.88
N PRO A 164 -20.01 -23.63 -22.49
CA PRO A 164 -20.47 -24.97 -22.09
C PRO A 164 -19.55 -26.12 -22.47
#